data_AF-A0A3B8JMW9-F1
#
_entry.id   AF-A0A3B8JMW9-F1
#
_cell.length_a   1.000
_cell.length_b   1.000
_cell.length_c   1.000
_cell.angle_alpha   90.00
_cell.angle_beta   90.00
_cell.angle_gamma   90.00
#
_symmetry.space_group_name_H-M   'P 1'
#
loop_
_entity.id
_entity.type
_entity.pdbx_description
1 polymer ?
#
loop_
_entity_poly.entity_id
_entity_poly.type
_entity_poly.pdbx_seq_one_letter_code
_entity_poly.pdbx_strand_id
1 'polypeptide(L)'
;MDTKAFKRSLHSSENYHRKGFGHEAEVATQLQSEYQSNLIQEIRQNNYRLQRGEVTIRLAEAFGFCWGVERAVAMAYETRQHFPTERIW
;
A
#
# COMPACT_ATOMS: atom_id res chain seq x y z
N MET A 1 -4.34 8.57 17.00
CA MET A 1 -5.22 7.39 16.87
C MET A 1 -4.46 6.29 16.17
N ASP A 2 -4.36 5.11 16.76
CA ASP A 2 -3.69 3.96 16.13
C ASP A 2 -4.62 3.34 15.07
N THR A 3 -4.47 3.81 13.84
CA THR A 3 -5.24 3.36 12.68
C THR A 3 -5.01 1.88 12.36
N LYS A 4 -3.87 1.30 12.76
CA LYS A 4 -3.59 -0.12 12.60
C LYS A 4 -4.39 -0.97 13.59
N ALA A 5 -4.51 -0.50 14.83
CA ALA A 5 -5.34 -1.16 15.84
C ALA A 5 -6.83 -1.18 15.43
N PHE A 6 -7.36 -0.03 14.98
CA PHE A 6 -8.73 0.07 14.48
C PHE A 6 -8.97 -0.81 13.24
N LYS A 7 -7.99 -0.90 12.34
CA LYS A 7 -8.02 -1.80 11.19
C LYS A 7 -8.19 -3.26 11.66
N ARG A 8 -7.33 -3.73 12.59
CA ARG A 8 -7.40 -5.11 13.09
C ARG A 8 -8.77 -5.44 13.71
N SER A 9 -9.34 -4.53 14.50
CA SER A 9 -10.66 -4.75 15.10
C SER A 9 -11.80 -4.79 14.07
N LEU A 10 -11.71 -3.99 13.01
CA LEU A 10 -12.69 -4.01 11.92
C LEU A 10 -12.64 -5.34 11.15
N HIS A 11 -11.43 -5.79 10.79
CA HIS A 11 -11.21 -7.05 10.07
C HIS A 11 -11.67 -8.29 10.86
N SER A 12 -11.60 -8.25 12.19
CA SER A 12 -12.07 -9.33 13.07
C SER A 12 -13.57 -9.27 13.40
N SER A 13 -14.29 -8.22 12.97
CA SER A 13 -15.72 -8.09 13.26
C SER A 13 -16.57 -9.03 12.41
N GLU A 14 -17.68 -9.51 12.95
CA GLU A 14 -18.62 -10.39 12.25
C GLU A 14 -19.28 -9.73 11.03
N ASN A 15 -19.35 -8.39 11.02
CA ASN A 15 -19.90 -7.58 9.94
C ASN A 15 -18.92 -7.36 8.77
N TYR A 16 -17.72 -7.95 8.85
CA TYR A 16 -16.70 -7.83 7.83
C TYR A 16 -16.70 -9.03 6.88
N HIS A 17 -17.56 -8.97 5.86
CA HIS A 17 -17.78 -10.09 4.94
C HIS A 17 -16.78 -10.18 3.78
N ARG A 18 -15.91 -9.18 3.59
CA ARG A 18 -14.92 -9.17 2.51
C ARG A 18 -13.61 -9.82 2.97
N LYS A 19 -13.60 -11.15 3.07
CA LYS A 19 -12.38 -11.94 3.31
C LYS A 19 -11.71 -12.22 1.95
N GLY A 20 -10.42 -11.90 1.81
CA GLY A 20 -9.63 -12.22 0.61
C GLY A 20 -9.28 -13.70 0.53
N PHE A 21 -8.37 -14.06 -0.37
CA PHE A 21 -7.92 -15.46 -0.55
C PHE A 21 -6.86 -15.90 0.47
N GLY A 22 -6.56 -15.07 1.48
CA GLY A 22 -5.56 -15.36 2.50
C GLY A 22 -4.12 -15.13 2.06
N HIS A 23 -3.90 -14.46 0.93
CA HIS A 23 -2.57 -14.16 0.37
C HIS A 23 -2.13 -12.70 0.62
N GLU A 24 -2.83 -12.01 1.53
CA GLU A 24 -2.66 -10.58 1.79
C GLU A 24 -1.23 -10.21 2.18
N ALA A 25 -0.52 -11.11 2.89
CA ALA A 25 0.85 -10.88 3.33
C ALA A 25 1.87 -10.97 2.19
N GLU A 26 1.72 -11.92 1.27
CA GLU A 26 2.61 -12.06 0.10
C GLU A 26 2.43 -10.87 -0.85
N VAL A 27 1.18 -10.53 -1.14
CA VAL A 27 0.84 -9.39 -2.01
C VAL A 27 1.27 -8.07 -1.39
N ALA A 28 1.08 -7.88 -0.08
CA ALA A 28 1.59 -6.69 0.62
C ALA A 28 3.12 -6.56 0.52
N THR A 29 3.85 -7.68 0.57
CA THR A 29 5.33 -7.67 0.45
C THR A 29 5.75 -7.25 -0.96
N GLN A 30 5.09 -7.78 -1.99
CA GLN A 30 5.36 -7.41 -3.36
C GLN A 30 5.05 -5.92 -3.61
N LEU A 31 3.89 -5.44 -3.16
CA LEU A 31 3.52 -4.03 -3.22
C LEU A 31 4.53 -3.14 -2.47
N GLN A 32 4.97 -3.56 -1.29
CA GLN A 32 5.96 -2.82 -0.53
C GLN A 32 7.28 -2.69 -1.32
N SER A 33 7.72 -3.73 -2.02
CA SER A 33 8.94 -3.71 -2.82
C SER A 33 8.82 -2.81 -4.06
N GLU A 34 7.67 -2.81 -4.73
CA GLU A 34 7.41 -1.97 -5.91
C GLU A 34 7.25 -0.49 -5.53
N TYR A 35 6.78 -0.21 -4.31
CA TYR A 35 6.53 1.16 -3.82
C TYR A 35 7.66 1.74 -2.96
N GLN A 36 8.66 0.94 -2.55
CA GLN A 36 9.82 1.44 -1.83
C GLN A 36 10.87 1.98 -2.79
N SER A 37 10.91 3.31 -2.90
CA SER A 37 11.94 4.02 -3.67
C SER A 37 13.01 4.60 -2.74
N ASN A 38 14.29 4.34 -3.03
CA ASN A 38 15.42 4.93 -2.33
C ASN A 38 15.39 6.47 -2.38
N LEU A 39 14.86 7.05 -3.47
CA LEU A 39 14.67 8.50 -3.59
C LEU A 39 13.66 9.03 -2.55
N ILE A 40 12.55 8.32 -2.34
CA ILE A 40 11.56 8.71 -1.34
C ILE A 40 12.15 8.62 0.06
N GLN A 41 12.96 7.59 0.34
CA GLN A 41 13.68 7.49 1.61
C GLN A 41 14.64 8.66 1.82
N GLU A 42 15.42 9.03 0.80
CA GLU A 42 16.31 10.18 0.83
C GLU A 42 15.54 11.48 1.13
N ILE A 43 14.44 11.73 0.43
CA ILE A 43 13.63 12.95 0.65
C ILE A 43 13.08 12.99 2.08
N ARG A 44 12.63 11.86 2.65
CA ARG A 44 12.14 11.77 4.03
C ARG A 44 13.24 12.04 5.05
N GLN A 45 14.44 11.51 4.85
CA GLN A 45 15.60 11.76 5.71
C GLN A 45 16.02 13.24 5.68
N ASN A 46 15.76 13.93 4.57
CA ASN A 46 16.01 15.37 4.40
C ASN A 46 14.80 16.25 4.75
N ASN A 47 13.99 15.88 5.75
CA ASN A 47 12.82 16.64 6.21
C ASN A 47 11.82 16.95 5.09
N TYR A 48 11.54 15.96 4.24
CA TYR A 48 10.60 16.06 3.12
C TYR A 48 11.00 17.09 2.04
N ARG A 49 12.28 17.46 1.98
CA ARG A 49 12.82 18.40 0.99
C ARG A 49 14.10 17.85 0.38
N LEU A 50 14.21 17.94 -0.94
CA LEU A 50 15.43 17.58 -1.66
C LEU A 50 15.77 18.67 -2.66
N GLN A 51 16.99 19.20 -2.59
CA GLN A 51 17.48 20.20 -3.53
C GLN A 51 18.55 19.61 -4.45
N ARG A 52 18.41 19.89 -5.75
CA ARG A 52 19.35 19.50 -6.81
C ARG A 52 19.58 20.71 -7.70
N GLY A 53 20.72 21.39 -7.50
CA GLY A 53 21.00 22.67 -8.15
C GLY A 53 19.92 23.70 -7.80
N GLU A 54 19.25 24.21 -8.83
CA GLU A 54 18.18 25.21 -8.71
C GLU A 54 16.80 24.59 -8.45
N VAL A 55 16.66 23.26 -8.55
CA VAL A 55 15.37 22.58 -8.36
C VAL A 55 15.22 22.13 -6.92
N THR A 56 14.08 22.48 -6.30
CA THR A 56 13.68 21.97 -4.99
C THR A 56 12.45 21.11 -5.10
N ILE A 57 12.57 19.85 -4.70
CA ILE A 57 11.49 18.88 -4.57
C ILE A 57 10.99 18.92 -3.14
N ARG A 58 9.66 19.02 -2.94
CA ARG A 58 9.01 18.89 -1.64
C ARG A 58 8.03 17.72 -1.69
N LEU A 59 8.16 16.82 -0.73
CA LEU A 59 7.26 15.68 -0.58
C LEU A 59 6.22 16.00 0.47
N ALA A 60 4.95 15.66 0.23
CA ALA A 60 3.93 15.77 1.26
C ALA A 60 4.22 14.78 2.39
N GLU A 61 3.98 15.16 3.65
CA GLU A 61 4.19 14.25 4.79
C GLU A 61 3.20 13.08 4.78
N ALA A 62 1.97 13.35 4.33
CA ALA A 62 0.95 12.36 4.04
C ALA A 62 0.89 12.12 2.53
N PHE A 63 1.47 11.01 2.07
CA PHE A 63 1.46 10.59 0.66
C PHE A 63 1.38 9.07 0.56
N GLY A 64 0.96 8.58 -0.60
CA GLY A 64 0.77 7.15 -0.87
C GLY A 64 -0.70 6.77 -1.01
N PHE A 65 -0.97 5.47 -0.98
CA PHE A 65 -2.32 4.95 -1.15
C PHE A 65 -3.15 5.06 0.11
N CYS A 66 -4.43 5.40 -0.06
CA CYS A 66 -5.38 5.26 1.01
C CYS A 66 -5.72 3.79 1.21
N TRP A 67 -6.31 3.47 2.36
CA TRP A 67 -6.66 2.09 2.73
C TRP A 67 -7.53 1.38 1.67
N GLY A 68 -8.45 2.11 1.04
CA GLY A 68 -9.30 1.56 -0.01
C GLY A 68 -8.51 1.13 -1.24
N VAL A 69 -7.52 1.92 -1.64
CA VAL A 69 -6.68 1.64 -2.81
C VAL A 69 -5.73 0.49 -2.52
N GLU A 70 -5.02 0.50 -1.38
CA GLU A 70 -4.12 -0.61 -1.01
C GLU A 70 -4.84 -1.96 -1.06
N ARG A 71 -6.08 -1.98 -0.56
CA ARG A 71 -6.88 -3.20 -0.52
C ARG A 71 -7.47 -3.58 -1.88
N ALA A 72 -7.87 -2.62 -2.70
CA ALA A 72 -8.30 -2.89 -4.08
C ALA A 72 -7.17 -3.51 -4.90
N VAL A 73 -5.96 -2.96 -4.78
CA VAL A 73 -4.78 -3.50 -5.44
C VAL A 73 -4.45 -4.90 -4.90
N ALA A 74 -4.50 -5.10 -3.58
CA ALA A 74 -4.25 -6.41 -3.01
C ALA A 74 -5.21 -7.48 -3.56
N MET A 75 -6.52 -7.20 -3.59
CA MET A 75 -7.51 -8.11 -4.16
C MET A 75 -7.24 -8.41 -5.63
N ALA A 76 -6.80 -7.42 -6.43
CA ALA A 76 -6.49 -7.64 -7.84
C ALA A 76 -5.29 -8.58 -8.05
N TYR A 77 -4.21 -8.40 -7.26
CA TYR A 77 -3.04 -9.28 -7.30
C TYR A 77 -3.38 -10.69 -6.79
N GLU A 78 -4.11 -10.83 -5.68
CA GLU A 78 -4.56 -12.14 -5.19
C GLU A 78 -5.42 -12.85 -6.25
N THR A 79 -6.35 -12.13 -6.88
CA THR A 79 -7.23 -12.70 -7.92
C THR A 79 -6.41 -13.14 -9.13
N ARG A 80 -5.40 -12.37 -9.55
CA ARG A 80 -4.50 -12.77 -10.64
C ARG A 80 -3.63 -13.98 -10.25
N GLN A 81 -3.15 -14.06 -9.03
CA GLN A 81 -2.37 -15.22 -8.56
C GLN A 81 -3.23 -16.48 -8.53
N HIS A 82 -4.48 -16.36 -8.08
CA HIS A 82 -5.42 -17.47 -7.99
C HIS A 82 -5.97 -17.91 -9.36
N PHE A 83 -6.25 -16.96 -10.25
CA PHE A 83 -6.75 -17.18 -11.61
C PHE A 83 -5.75 -16.68 -12.65
N PRO A 84 -4.62 -17.40 -12.86
CA PRO A 84 -3.50 -16.90 -13.65
C PRO A 84 -3.84 -16.65 -15.11
N THR A 85 -4.75 -17.43 -15.69
CA THR A 85 -5.10 -17.38 -17.12
C THR A 85 -6.46 -16.75 -17.40
N GLU A 86 -7.27 -16.53 -16.38
CA GLU A 86 -8.63 -16.04 -16.57
C GLU A 86 -8.65 -14.53 -16.84
N ARG A 87 -9.68 -14.10 -17.55
CA ARG A 87 -9.95 -12.68 -17.76
C ARG A 87 -10.67 -12.14 -16.52
N ILE A 88 -10.00 -11.21 -15.83
CA ILE A 88 -10.54 -10.48 -14.67
C ILE A 88 -11.12 -9.16 -15.20
N TRP A 89 -12.29 -8.75 -14.68
CA TRP A 89 -13.01 -7.52 -15.06
C TRP A 89 -13.01 -6.50 -13.93
#